data_AF-A0A9N9M5W6-F1
#
_entry.id   AF-A0A9N9M5W6-F1
#
_cell.length_a   1.000
_cell.length_b   1.000
_cell.length_c   1.000
_cell.angle_alpha   90.00
_cell.angle_beta   90.00
_cell.angle_gamma   90.00
#
_symmetry.space_group_name_H-M   'P 1'
#
loop_
_entity.id
_entity.type
_entity.pdbx_description
1 polymer ?
#
loop_
_entity_poly.entity_id
_entity_poly.type
_entity_poly.pdbx_seq_one_letter_code
_entity_poly.pdbx_strand_id
1 'polypeptide(L)'
;MTTQKNQGERLLASRIDEIARETPERVWVSMPRDDNDLSKGFLDVTFRQFSNAINHAAHWLDLVLGSPTSDFEGFAYIGPPDARVAIIAVATVNQEESSKLSAQVLQLGQVEGFVGPPLLLKALCQDPVSLELVRNLDFINWGGAPLEKAIGDLLKDYVRMSPAFGTTEAGPYLTLLCEDPDDWQYYRFRDDALWQQIFMVYPELQKYHTKDLFRKHPKKDGLWIYSGRTDDVFILAGGSIVGAAVLEELIAKQPLVHTALVGGNGRERPFLLVELNRSNSAAVEDSDTTVSTFWPAVEAANETCYDYVKILKELVIVADPSKPFSRSGKETVLR
;
A
#
# COMPACT_ATOMS: atom_id res chain seq x y z
N MET A 1 -6.99 -30.33 -25.21
CA MET A 1 -6.74 -29.02 -25.81
C MET A 1 -7.82 -28.06 -25.32
N THR A 2 -7.59 -27.42 -24.19
CA THR A 2 -8.55 -26.51 -23.54
C THR A 2 -8.38 -25.15 -24.21
N THR A 3 -9.41 -24.69 -24.92
CA THR A 3 -9.44 -23.40 -25.61
C THR A 3 -9.14 -22.27 -24.63
N GLN A 4 -8.05 -21.56 -24.92
CA GLN A 4 -7.62 -20.28 -24.34
C GLN A 4 -8.71 -19.22 -24.62
N LYS A 5 -9.78 -19.21 -23.82
CA LYS A 5 -10.93 -18.31 -23.99
C LYS A 5 -10.53 -16.89 -23.60
N ASN A 6 -10.40 -15.99 -24.59
CA ASN A 6 -10.35 -14.52 -24.53
C ASN A 6 -10.02 -13.92 -23.14
N GLN A 7 -8.78 -14.09 -22.68
CA GLN A 7 -8.26 -13.36 -21.54
C GLN A 7 -7.82 -11.97 -22.03
N GLY A 8 -8.37 -10.90 -21.45
CA GLY A 8 -8.03 -9.51 -21.79
C GLY A 8 -9.04 -8.74 -22.64
N GLU A 9 -10.00 -9.40 -23.31
CA GLU A 9 -10.99 -8.75 -24.20
C GLU A 9 -12.40 -8.60 -23.60
N ARG A 10 -12.58 -9.03 -22.33
CA ARG A 10 -13.89 -9.02 -21.67
C ARG A 10 -14.02 -7.79 -20.78
N LEU A 11 -15.12 -7.06 -20.94
CA LEU A 11 -15.48 -5.98 -20.01
C LEU A 11 -15.75 -6.57 -18.62
N LEU A 12 -15.35 -5.84 -17.59
CA LEU A 12 -15.56 -6.25 -16.19
C LEU A 12 -17.05 -6.50 -15.90
N ALA A 13 -17.92 -5.62 -16.39
CA ALA A 13 -19.38 -5.77 -16.30
C ALA A 13 -19.87 -7.09 -16.92
N SER A 14 -19.37 -7.45 -18.11
CA SER A 14 -19.73 -8.71 -18.77
C SER A 14 -19.31 -9.93 -17.95
N ARG A 15 -18.15 -9.88 -17.28
CA ARG A 15 -17.73 -10.98 -16.40
C ARG A 15 -18.59 -11.06 -15.14
N ILE A 16 -19.00 -9.93 -14.59
CA ILE A 16 -19.92 -9.88 -13.43
C ILE A 16 -21.27 -10.49 -13.81
N ASP A 17 -21.82 -10.16 -14.98
CA ASP A 17 -23.07 -10.75 -15.48
C ASP A 17 -22.96 -12.25 -15.81
N GLU A 18 -21.79 -12.71 -16.24
CA GLU A 18 -21.51 -14.15 -16.36
C GLU A 18 -21.55 -14.84 -14.99
N ILE A 19 -20.84 -14.32 -14.00
CA ILE A 19 -20.81 -14.90 -12.65
C ILE A 19 -22.21 -14.86 -12.01
N ALA A 20 -22.96 -13.78 -12.20
CA ALA A 20 -24.33 -13.64 -11.72
C ALA A 20 -25.30 -14.65 -12.37
N ARG A 21 -25.02 -15.11 -13.60
CA ARG A 21 -25.80 -16.18 -14.26
C ARG A 21 -25.35 -17.58 -13.85
N GLU A 22 -24.04 -17.81 -13.74
CA GLU A 22 -23.45 -19.12 -13.42
C GLU A 22 -23.63 -19.48 -11.94
N THR A 23 -23.34 -18.53 -11.04
CA THR A 23 -23.36 -18.71 -9.58
C THR A 23 -24.03 -17.50 -8.91
N PRO A 24 -25.35 -17.30 -9.10
CA PRO A 24 -26.04 -16.08 -8.66
C PRO A 24 -25.98 -15.82 -7.16
N GLU A 25 -26.02 -16.87 -6.35
CA GLU A 25 -26.03 -16.79 -4.88
C GLU A 25 -24.63 -16.73 -4.28
N ARG A 26 -23.58 -16.74 -5.11
CA ARG A 26 -22.21 -16.53 -4.64
C ARG A 26 -22.13 -15.13 -4.03
N VAL A 27 -21.62 -15.04 -2.81
CA VAL A 27 -21.37 -13.76 -2.14
C VAL A 27 -20.27 -13.02 -2.88
N TRP A 28 -20.54 -11.77 -3.25
CA TRP A 28 -19.56 -10.87 -3.86
C TRP A 28 -18.85 -10.03 -2.79
N VAL A 29 -19.62 -9.44 -1.88
CA VAL A 29 -19.09 -8.70 -0.73
C VAL A 29 -19.95 -8.97 0.50
N SER A 30 -19.30 -9.04 1.65
CA SER A 30 -19.93 -9.12 2.96
C SER A 30 -19.56 -7.88 3.75
N MET A 31 -20.56 -7.13 4.21
CA MET A 31 -20.35 -5.88 4.96
C MET A 31 -20.98 -5.98 6.34
N PRO A 32 -20.36 -5.44 7.39
CA PRO A 32 -21.00 -5.28 8.68
C PRO A 32 -22.36 -4.61 8.59
N ARG A 33 -23.32 -5.11 9.38
CA ARG A 33 -24.59 -4.41 9.57
C ARG A 33 -24.45 -3.15 10.44
N ASP A 34 -23.39 -3.10 11.25
CA ASP A 34 -23.05 -1.99 12.13
C ASP A 34 -21.53 -1.96 12.30
N ASP A 35 -20.88 -0.89 11.82
CA ASP A 35 -19.42 -0.75 11.88
C ASP A 35 -18.87 -0.67 13.30
N ASN A 36 -19.73 -0.41 14.30
CA ASN A 36 -19.34 -0.34 15.71
C ASN A 36 -19.71 -1.60 16.50
N ASP A 37 -20.50 -2.52 15.93
CA ASP A 37 -20.96 -3.74 16.59
C ASP A 37 -21.18 -4.88 15.59
N LEU A 38 -20.10 -5.62 15.33
CA LEU A 38 -20.12 -6.75 14.40
C LEU A 38 -20.86 -7.98 14.92
N SER A 39 -21.23 -8.04 16.21
CA SER A 39 -22.04 -9.15 16.73
C SER A 39 -23.43 -9.20 16.09
N LYS A 40 -23.87 -8.06 15.51
CA LYS A 40 -25.07 -7.96 14.69
C LYS A 40 -24.97 -8.68 13.35
N GLY A 41 -23.80 -9.22 13.03
CA GLY A 41 -23.53 -10.01 11.84
C GLY A 41 -23.30 -9.17 10.60
N PHE A 42 -23.25 -9.85 9.46
CA PHE A 42 -22.94 -9.26 8.17
C PHE A 42 -24.16 -9.25 7.25
N LEU A 43 -24.13 -8.33 6.30
CA LEU A 43 -24.97 -8.28 5.14
C LEU A 43 -24.18 -8.79 3.95
N ASP A 44 -24.51 -9.99 3.50
CA ASP A 44 -23.97 -10.55 2.27
C ASP A 44 -24.71 -9.97 1.07
N VAL A 45 -23.95 -9.47 0.10
CA VAL A 45 -24.44 -9.04 -1.21
C VAL A 45 -23.97 -10.05 -2.24
N THR A 46 -24.92 -10.70 -2.91
CA THR A 46 -24.62 -11.73 -3.91
C THR A 46 -24.23 -11.13 -5.26
N PHE A 47 -23.57 -11.91 -6.12
CA PHE A 47 -23.28 -11.49 -7.50
C PHE A 47 -24.56 -11.14 -8.29
N ARG A 48 -25.69 -11.80 -8.00
CA ARG A 48 -27.00 -11.42 -8.56
C ARG A 48 -27.40 -10.00 -8.13
N GLN A 49 -27.34 -9.71 -6.84
CA GLN A 49 -27.69 -8.39 -6.30
C GLN A 49 -26.73 -7.32 -6.82
N PHE A 50 -25.45 -7.65 -6.93
CA PHE A 50 -24.42 -6.74 -7.45
C PHE A 50 -24.67 -6.39 -8.93
N SER A 51 -24.86 -7.39 -9.80
CA SER A 51 -25.20 -7.17 -11.22
C SER A 51 -26.48 -6.34 -11.37
N ASN A 52 -27.53 -6.65 -10.60
CA ASN A 52 -28.78 -5.87 -10.62
C ASN A 52 -28.56 -4.42 -10.17
N ALA A 53 -27.74 -4.19 -9.15
CA ALA A 53 -27.42 -2.85 -8.66
C ALA A 53 -26.62 -2.05 -9.68
N ILE A 54 -25.65 -2.67 -10.36
CA ILE A 54 -24.90 -2.07 -11.49
C ILE A 54 -25.87 -1.66 -12.60
N ASN A 55 -26.76 -2.56 -13.02
CA ASN A 55 -27.72 -2.29 -14.09
C ASN A 55 -28.67 -1.14 -13.73
N HIS A 56 -29.17 -1.11 -12.49
CA HIS A 56 -30.00 -0.02 -12.00
C HIS A 56 -29.23 1.30 -11.93
N ALA A 57 -27.98 1.27 -11.46
CA ALA A 57 -27.12 2.44 -11.41
C ALA A 57 -26.81 2.99 -12.80
N ALA A 58 -26.53 2.12 -13.77
CA ALA A 58 -26.29 2.50 -15.17
C ALA A 58 -27.51 3.21 -15.78
N HIS A 59 -28.72 2.66 -15.60
CA HIS A 59 -29.95 3.30 -16.04
C HIS A 59 -30.20 4.65 -15.34
N TRP A 60 -29.94 4.71 -14.04
CA TRP A 60 -30.08 5.96 -13.28
C TRP A 60 -29.09 7.03 -13.76
N LEU A 61 -27.84 6.66 -14.07
CA LEU A 61 -26.84 7.58 -14.61
C LEU A 61 -27.22 8.12 -15.99
N ASP A 62 -27.72 7.26 -16.91
CA ASP A 62 -28.21 7.70 -18.22
C ASP A 62 -29.41 8.67 -18.09
N LEU A 63 -30.30 8.45 -17.09
CA LEU A 63 -31.41 9.38 -16.82
C LEU A 63 -30.96 10.74 -16.28
N VAL A 64 -29.90 10.78 -15.46
CA VAL A 64 -29.47 11.99 -14.75
C VAL A 64 -28.46 12.80 -15.58
N LEU A 65 -27.51 12.12 -16.22
CA LEU A 65 -26.42 12.72 -16.97
C LEU A 65 -26.71 12.81 -18.48
N GLY A 66 -27.67 12.00 -18.97
CA GLY A 66 -27.89 11.80 -20.39
C GLY A 66 -26.91 10.78 -20.98
N SER A 67 -27.17 10.39 -22.23
CA SER A 67 -26.26 9.50 -22.94
C SER A 67 -24.94 10.22 -23.26
N PRO A 68 -23.78 9.54 -23.15
CA PRO A 68 -22.49 10.17 -23.38
C PRO A 68 -22.41 10.81 -24.76
N THR A 69 -21.85 12.01 -24.86
CA THR A 69 -21.62 12.66 -26.16
C THR A 69 -20.27 12.28 -26.80
N SER A 70 -19.41 11.59 -26.04
CA SER A 70 -18.17 10.99 -26.52
C SER A 70 -17.87 9.66 -25.82
N ASP A 71 -16.95 8.88 -26.41
CA ASP A 71 -16.55 7.56 -25.91
C ASP A 71 -15.82 7.60 -24.54
N PHE A 72 -15.39 8.78 -24.05
CA PHE A 72 -14.59 8.95 -22.83
C PHE A 72 -15.03 10.15 -21.97
N GLU A 73 -16.32 10.25 -21.66
CA GLU A 73 -16.81 11.26 -20.71
C GLU A 73 -16.58 10.84 -19.25
N GLY A 74 -15.87 11.69 -18.50
CA GLY A 74 -15.70 11.54 -17.05
C GLY A 74 -16.76 12.33 -16.28
N PHE A 75 -17.17 11.82 -15.12
CA PHE A 75 -17.94 12.56 -14.12
C PHE A 75 -17.33 12.36 -12.73
N ALA A 76 -17.61 13.28 -11.81
CA ALA A 76 -17.14 13.18 -10.43
C ALA A 76 -18.18 12.45 -9.58
N TYR A 77 -17.73 11.46 -8.80
CA TYR A 77 -18.54 10.82 -7.77
C TYR A 77 -18.04 11.22 -6.38
N ILE A 78 -18.95 11.73 -5.54
CA ILE A 78 -18.70 12.00 -4.13
C ILE A 78 -19.79 11.25 -3.36
N GLY A 79 -19.39 10.27 -2.57
CA GLY A 79 -20.33 9.46 -1.80
C GLY A 79 -19.68 8.84 -0.58
N PRO A 80 -20.50 8.25 0.31
CA PRO A 80 -19.99 7.48 1.44
C PRO A 80 -19.16 6.31 0.92
N PRO A 81 -18.09 5.95 1.64
CA PRO A 81 -17.12 5.06 1.06
C PRO A 81 -17.54 3.63 1.47
N ASP A 82 -18.37 3.02 0.62
CA ASP A 82 -18.92 1.68 0.83
C ASP A 82 -19.12 0.95 -0.51
N ALA A 83 -19.82 -0.18 -0.52
CA ALA A 83 -20.04 -0.98 -1.74
C ALA A 83 -20.68 -0.18 -2.90
N ARG A 84 -21.36 0.95 -2.63
CA ARG A 84 -21.88 1.84 -3.67
C ARG A 84 -20.77 2.45 -4.51
N VAL A 85 -19.59 2.69 -3.94
CA VAL A 85 -18.40 3.09 -4.72
C VAL A 85 -18.15 2.03 -5.78
N ALA A 86 -18.07 0.74 -5.43
CA ALA A 86 -17.85 -0.32 -6.40
C ALA A 86 -19.03 -0.52 -7.37
N ILE A 87 -20.28 -0.26 -6.97
CA ILE A 87 -21.45 -0.33 -7.85
C ILE A 87 -21.41 0.80 -8.89
N ILE A 88 -21.25 2.06 -8.44
CA ILE A 88 -21.13 3.23 -9.33
C ILE A 88 -19.88 3.07 -10.18
N ALA A 89 -18.77 2.70 -9.58
CA ALA A 89 -17.50 2.48 -10.24
C ALA A 89 -17.42 1.16 -11.02
N VAL A 90 -18.41 0.29 -11.05
CA VAL A 90 -18.49 -0.77 -12.09
C VAL A 90 -19.49 -0.36 -13.16
N ALA A 91 -20.54 0.38 -12.78
CA ALA A 91 -21.34 1.10 -13.75
C ALA A 91 -20.48 2.12 -14.53
N THR A 92 -19.35 2.60 -14.00
CA THR A 92 -18.55 3.71 -14.57
C THR A 92 -17.03 3.68 -14.39
N VAL A 93 -16.44 2.63 -13.80
CA VAL A 93 -14.98 2.33 -13.56
C VAL A 93 -14.24 2.97 -12.33
N ASN A 94 -13.90 2.11 -11.32
CA ASN A 94 -13.02 2.06 -10.07
C ASN A 94 -12.83 3.26 -9.07
N GLN A 95 -12.38 3.17 -7.78
CA GLN A 95 -12.46 2.31 -6.54
C GLN A 95 -11.66 3.00 -5.35
N GLU A 96 -12.03 2.86 -4.04
CA GLU A 96 -11.16 2.64 -2.80
C GLU A 96 -11.95 2.70 -1.45
N GLU A 97 -11.51 1.99 -0.37
CA GLU A 97 -12.04 2.09 1.04
C GLU A 97 -11.16 1.43 2.16
N SER A 98 -11.58 1.60 3.43
CA SER A 98 -10.83 1.88 4.69
C SER A 98 -10.47 0.70 5.65
N SER A 99 -9.73 1.00 6.74
CA SER A 99 -8.77 0.15 7.47
C SER A 99 -9.14 -0.39 8.89
N LYS A 100 -10.34 -0.13 9.43
CA LYS A 100 -10.70 -0.58 10.81
C LYS A 100 -11.51 -1.89 10.90
N LEU A 101 -12.00 -2.39 9.78
CA LEU A 101 -12.88 -3.58 9.67
C LEU A 101 -12.13 -4.92 9.67
N SER A 102 -10.83 -4.90 9.38
CA SER A 102 -10.16 -6.03 8.75
C SER A 102 -9.91 -7.22 9.68
N ALA A 103 -9.65 -6.99 10.98
CA ALA A 103 -9.37 -8.07 11.93
C ALA A 103 -10.58 -8.98 12.17
N GLN A 104 -11.76 -8.40 12.26
CA GLN A 104 -12.98 -9.14 12.53
C GLN A 104 -13.59 -9.74 11.24
N VAL A 105 -13.34 -9.14 10.07
CA VAL A 105 -13.62 -9.76 8.77
C VAL A 105 -12.83 -11.05 8.58
N LEU A 106 -11.55 -11.08 8.98
CA LEU A 106 -10.75 -12.32 8.94
C LEU A 106 -11.34 -13.41 9.84
N GLN A 107 -11.89 -13.04 11.00
CA GLN A 107 -12.43 -13.98 11.97
C GLN A 107 -13.80 -14.55 11.56
N LEU A 108 -14.66 -13.74 10.95
CA LEU A 108 -16.07 -14.09 10.70
C LEU A 108 -16.38 -14.37 9.22
N GLY A 109 -15.53 -13.91 8.31
CA GLY A 109 -15.78 -13.90 6.87
C GLY A 109 -15.25 -15.09 6.08
N GLN A 110 -14.66 -16.12 6.73
CA GLN A 110 -14.02 -17.27 6.07
C GLN A 110 -13.07 -16.85 4.92
N VAL A 111 -12.19 -15.90 5.21
CA VAL A 111 -11.34 -15.25 4.20
C VAL A 111 -10.18 -16.17 3.80
N GLU A 112 -9.98 -16.34 2.49
CA GLU A 112 -8.90 -17.18 1.94
C GLU A 112 -7.58 -16.43 1.78
N GLY A 113 -7.58 -15.09 1.69
CA GLY A 113 -6.33 -14.34 1.51
C GLY A 113 -6.42 -12.87 1.90
N PHE A 114 -5.26 -12.29 2.14
CA PHE A 114 -5.10 -10.87 2.48
C PHE A 114 -4.50 -10.11 1.31
N VAL A 115 -5.09 -8.98 0.94
CA VAL A 115 -4.50 -7.98 0.03
C VAL A 115 -4.60 -6.62 0.69
N GLY A 116 -3.46 -5.98 1.00
CA GLY A 116 -3.51 -4.70 1.70
C GLY A 116 -2.15 -4.10 2.07
N PRO A 117 -2.13 -2.95 2.76
CA PRO A 117 -0.89 -2.29 3.14
C PRO A 117 -0.15 -3.05 4.26
N PRO A 118 1.20 -3.05 4.28
CA PRO A 118 2.00 -3.70 5.32
C PRO A 118 1.66 -3.25 6.75
N LEU A 119 1.27 -1.98 6.93
CA LEU A 119 0.92 -1.43 8.24
C LEU A 119 -0.26 -2.17 8.88
N LEU A 120 -1.26 -2.50 8.07
CA LEU A 120 -2.42 -3.26 8.54
C LEU A 120 -2.03 -4.70 8.87
N LEU A 121 -1.22 -5.33 8.02
CA LEU A 121 -0.72 -6.69 8.27
C LEU A 121 0.10 -6.76 9.57
N LYS A 122 0.95 -5.75 9.82
CA LYS A 122 1.70 -5.62 11.07
C LYS A 122 0.78 -5.50 12.27
N ALA A 123 -0.24 -4.65 12.22
CA ALA A 123 -1.19 -4.48 13.30
C ALA A 123 -1.93 -5.79 13.62
N LEU A 124 -2.33 -6.55 12.58
CA LEU A 124 -2.93 -7.87 12.74
C LEU A 124 -1.99 -8.87 13.41
N CYS A 125 -0.70 -8.86 13.06
CA CYS A 125 0.28 -9.78 13.64
C CYS A 125 0.62 -9.47 15.12
N GLN A 126 0.29 -8.27 15.61
CA GLN A 126 0.51 -7.89 17.01
C GLN A 126 -0.57 -8.43 17.95
N ASP A 127 -1.76 -8.73 17.43
CA ASP A 127 -2.84 -9.37 18.18
C ASP A 127 -2.75 -10.91 18.05
N PRO A 128 -2.61 -11.67 19.15
CA PRO A 128 -2.44 -13.12 19.08
C PRO A 128 -3.58 -13.87 18.38
N VAL A 129 -4.82 -13.40 18.53
CA VAL A 129 -5.98 -14.04 17.87
C VAL A 129 -5.93 -13.79 16.37
N SER A 130 -5.68 -12.55 15.96
CA SER A 130 -5.57 -12.14 14.57
C SER A 130 -4.37 -12.80 13.88
N LEU A 131 -3.26 -13.01 14.59
CA LEU A 131 -2.08 -13.71 14.05
C LEU A 131 -2.41 -15.15 13.65
N GLU A 132 -3.14 -15.89 14.48
CA GLU A 132 -3.56 -17.25 14.14
C GLU A 132 -4.49 -17.27 12.91
N LEU A 133 -5.36 -16.26 12.76
CA LEU A 133 -6.19 -16.13 11.56
C LEU A 133 -5.34 -15.85 10.32
N VAL A 134 -4.36 -14.94 10.42
CA VAL A 134 -3.44 -14.59 9.32
C VAL A 134 -2.60 -15.80 8.88
N ARG A 135 -2.18 -16.66 9.82
CA ARG A 135 -1.44 -17.90 9.52
C ARG A 135 -2.26 -18.96 8.77
N ASN A 136 -3.59 -18.90 8.88
CA ASN A 136 -4.50 -19.84 8.21
C ASN A 136 -4.94 -19.36 6.81
N LEU A 137 -4.43 -18.22 6.34
CA LEU A 137 -4.73 -17.73 4.99
C LEU A 137 -3.97 -18.56 3.93
N ASP A 138 -4.54 -18.68 2.73
CA ASP A 138 -3.91 -19.34 1.58
C ASP A 138 -2.84 -18.46 0.91
N PHE A 139 -3.00 -17.14 1.02
CA PHE A 139 -2.05 -16.17 0.49
C PHE A 139 -2.11 -14.80 1.17
N ILE A 140 -0.97 -14.09 1.16
CA ILE A 140 -0.84 -12.69 1.54
C ILE A 140 -0.16 -11.95 0.40
N ASN A 141 -0.81 -10.91 -0.08
CA ASN A 141 -0.26 -9.94 -1.01
C ASN A 141 -0.29 -8.55 -0.38
N TRP A 142 0.78 -7.78 -0.54
CA TRP A 142 0.84 -6.42 0.00
C TRP A 142 1.42 -5.45 -1.02
N GLY A 143 1.01 -4.20 -0.95
CA GLY A 143 1.50 -3.17 -1.86
C GLY A 143 1.57 -1.81 -1.19
N GLY A 144 2.19 -0.85 -1.88
CA GLY A 144 2.32 0.53 -1.44
C GLY A 144 3.51 0.81 -0.50
N ALA A 145 4.05 -0.20 0.19
CA ALA A 145 5.28 -0.09 0.98
C ALA A 145 6.00 -1.45 1.11
N PRO A 146 7.31 -1.46 1.45
CA PRO A 146 8.00 -2.67 1.87
C PRO A 146 7.40 -3.25 3.16
N LEU A 147 7.40 -4.59 3.29
CA LEU A 147 7.00 -5.28 4.52
C LEU A 147 8.22 -5.48 5.42
N GLU A 148 8.03 -5.26 6.73
CA GLU A 148 9.08 -5.45 7.73
C GLU A 148 9.56 -6.91 7.77
N LYS A 149 10.89 -7.09 7.78
CA LYS A 149 11.51 -8.42 7.76
C LYS A 149 11.00 -9.35 8.86
N ALA A 150 10.82 -8.82 10.08
CA ALA A 150 10.34 -9.60 11.21
C ALA A 150 8.93 -10.16 10.99
N ILE A 151 8.05 -9.41 10.31
CA ILE A 151 6.68 -9.85 10.01
C ILE A 151 6.69 -10.91 8.91
N GLY A 152 7.48 -10.71 7.84
CA GLY A 152 7.58 -11.72 6.80
C GLY A 152 8.23 -13.02 7.28
N ASP A 153 9.31 -12.94 8.08
CA ASP A 153 9.93 -14.12 8.69
C ASP A 153 8.97 -14.87 9.64
N LEU A 154 8.05 -14.16 10.30
CA LEU A 154 7.03 -14.75 11.18
C LEU A 154 5.98 -15.56 10.41
N LEU A 155 5.73 -15.22 9.14
CA LEU A 155 4.60 -15.71 8.35
C LEU A 155 4.99 -16.63 7.20
N LYS A 156 6.21 -16.50 6.64
CA LYS A 156 6.63 -17.18 5.39
C LYS A 156 6.44 -18.70 5.40
N ASP A 157 6.55 -19.33 6.57
CA ASP A 157 6.45 -20.80 6.70
C ASP A 157 4.99 -21.29 6.80
N TYR A 158 4.03 -20.38 6.95
CA TYR A 158 2.61 -20.69 7.15
C TYR A 158 1.74 -20.33 5.94
N VAL A 159 2.10 -19.26 5.23
CA VAL A 159 1.28 -18.69 4.15
C VAL A 159 2.13 -18.29 2.96
N ARG A 160 1.56 -18.42 1.75
CA ARG A 160 2.23 -17.97 0.52
C ARG A 160 2.23 -16.45 0.46
N MET A 161 3.41 -15.86 0.34
CA MET A 161 3.61 -14.42 0.42
C MET A 161 4.21 -13.89 -0.87
N SER A 162 3.70 -12.76 -1.35
CA SER A 162 4.32 -12.04 -2.46
C SER A 162 4.04 -10.55 -2.37
N PRO A 163 5.03 -9.69 -2.64
CA PRO A 163 4.76 -8.28 -2.77
C PRO A 163 4.04 -8.00 -4.09
N ALA A 164 3.15 -7.02 -4.08
CA ALA A 164 2.61 -6.33 -5.24
C ALA A 164 3.35 -5.00 -5.43
N PHE A 165 3.55 -4.64 -6.68
CA PHE A 165 4.13 -3.36 -7.07
C PHE A 165 3.12 -2.62 -7.93
N GLY A 166 3.04 -1.30 -7.82
CA GLY A 166 2.07 -0.49 -8.56
C GLY A 166 2.33 1.00 -8.37
N THR A 167 1.99 1.79 -9.38
CA THR A 167 1.83 3.25 -9.23
C THR A 167 0.39 3.62 -9.52
N THR A 168 -0.05 4.80 -9.09
CA THR A 168 -1.40 5.28 -9.40
C THR A 168 -1.62 5.39 -10.90
N GLU A 169 -0.59 5.78 -11.65
CA GLU A 169 -0.64 6.04 -13.08
C GLU A 169 -0.53 4.77 -13.94
N ALA A 170 0.20 3.75 -13.46
CA ALA A 170 0.40 2.50 -14.19
C ALA A 170 -0.51 1.35 -13.70
N GLY A 171 -1.23 1.56 -12.59
CA GLY A 171 -1.99 0.52 -11.92
C GLY A 171 -1.09 -0.50 -11.21
N PRO A 172 -1.67 -1.60 -10.69
CA PRO A 172 -0.88 -2.68 -10.13
C PRO A 172 -0.13 -3.41 -11.24
N TYR A 173 1.19 -3.46 -11.15
CA TYR A 173 1.97 -4.44 -11.86
C TYR A 173 1.66 -5.80 -11.22
N LEU A 174 0.93 -6.65 -11.95
CA LEU A 174 0.66 -8.01 -11.51
C LEU A 174 1.99 -8.73 -11.39
N THR A 175 2.56 -8.76 -10.19
CA THR A 175 3.71 -9.58 -9.85
C THR A 175 3.28 -11.04 -9.84
N LEU A 176 4.20 -11.93 -10.16
CA LEU A 176 4.03 -13.36 -9.98
C LEU A 176 4.35 -13.70 -8.53
N LEU A 177 3.66 -14.73 -8.01
CA LEU A 177 3.99 -15.33 -6.73
C LEU A 177 5.44 -15.85 -6.78
N CYS A 178 6.21 -15.53 -5.74
CA CYS A 178 7.47 -16.21 -5.48
C CYS A 178 7.18 -17.60 -4.93
N GLU A 179 7.76 -18.63 -5.55
CA GLU A 179 7.53 -20.03 -5.16
C GLU A 179 8.28 -20.42 -3.89
N ASP A 180 9.45 -19.81 -3.68
CA ASP A 180 10.30 -20.06 -2.51
C ASP A 180 9.89 -19.13 -1.36
N PRO A 181 9.48 -19.67 -0.19
CA PRO A 181 9.18 -18.87 0.99
C PRO A 181 10.32 -17.96 1.44
N ASP A 182 11.58 -18.33 1.20
CA ASP A 182 12.74 -17.50 1.56
C ASP A 182 12.90 -16.27 0.65
N ASP A 183 12.24 -16.27 -0.51
CA ASP A 183 12.25 -15.15 -1.44
C ASP A 183 11.04 -14.23 -1.26
N TRP A 184 10.33 -14.29 -0.13
CA TRP A 184 9.10 -13.51 0.10
C TRP A 184 9.27 -12.00 -0.09
N GLN A 185 10.48 -11.46 0.08
CA GLN A 185 10.78 -10.03 -0.15
C GLN A 185 11.00 -9.66 -1.63
N TYR A 186 11.14 -10.66 -2.51
CA TYR A 186 11.48 -10.46 -3.91
C TYR A 186 10.22 -10.33 -4.76
N TYR A 187 10.37 -9.53 -5.81
CA TYR A 187 9.40 -9.24 -6.83
C TYR A 187 9.76 -10.05 -8.06
N ARG A 188 8.76 -10.69 -8.64
CA ARG A 188 8.83 -11.30 -9.97
C ARG A 188 7.84 -10.58 -10.87
N PHE A 189 8.34 -9.85 -11.85
CA PHE A 189 7.48 -9.11 -12.78
C PHE A 189 6.98 -10.02 -13.89
N ARG A 190 5.74 -9.79 -14.33
CA ARG A 190 5.18 -10.42 -15.52
C ARG A 190 5.68 -9.71 -16.77
N ASP A 191 6.14 -10.49 -17.73
CA ASP A 191 6.47 -10.06 -19.09
C ASP A 191 5.23 -10.00 -20.00
N ASP A 192 4.16 -10.72 -19.63
CA ASP A 192 2.90 -10.84 -20.35
C ASP A 192 1.77 -9.93 -19.80
N ALA A 193 2.13 -8.83 -19.13
CA ALA A 193 1.15 -7.90 -18.54
C ALA A 193 0.25 -7.30 -19.63
N LEU A 194 -0.95 -7.86 -19.78
CA LEU A 194 -1.97 -7.45 -20.76
C LEU A 194 -2.47 -6.02 -20.53
N TRP A 195 -2.42 -5.54 -19.28
CA TRP A 195 -2.93 -4.23 -18.88
C TRP A 195 -1.78 -3.35 -18.40
N GLN A 196 -1.48 -2.30 -19.17
CA GLN A 196 -0.49 -1.29 -18.84
C GLN A 196 -1.16 0.07 -18.93
N GLN A 197 -1.89 0.45 -17.86
CA GLN A 197 -2.85 1.55 -17.86
C GLN A 197 -2.23 2.88 -18.32
N ILE A 198 -0.99 3.15 -17.94
CA ILE A 198 -0.27 4.37 -18.32
C ILE A 198 -0.22 4.58 -19.83
N PHE A 199 -0.05 3.51 -20.62
CA PHE A 199 0.04 3.59 -22.08
C PHE A 199 -1.35 3.60 -22.75
N MET A 200 -2.42 3.34 -22.00
CA MET A 200 -3.79 3.57 -22.48
C MET A 200 -4.19 5.03 -22.28
N VAL A 201 -3.79 5.62 -21.15
CA VAL A 201 -4.04 7.04 -20.84
C VAL A 201 -3.13 7.96 -21.68
N TYR A 202 -1.88 7.56 -21.86
CA TYR A 202 -0.85 8.30 -22.61
C TYR A 202 -0.29 7.42 -23.74
N PRO A 203 -1.03 7.22 -24.85
CA PRO A 203 -0.65 6.30 -25.93
C PRO A 203 0.63 6.69 -26.66
N GLU A 204 1.07 7.94 -26.55
CA GLU A 204 2.33 8.43 -27.08
C GLU A 204 3.55 7.95 -26.27
N LEU A 205 3.36 7.57 -25.00
CA LEU A 205 4.44 7.08 -24.17
C LEU A 205 4.86 5.68 -24.64
N GLN A 206 6.15 5.53 -24.88
CA GLN A 206 6.78 4.23 -25.12
C GLN A 206 7.46 3.67 -23.87
N LYS A 207 7.62 4.50 -22.84
CA LYS A 207 8.28 4.17 -21.59
C LYS A 207 7.73 5.03 -20.47
N TYR A 208 7.46 4.40 -19.33
CA TYR A 208 7.09 5.08 -18.09
C TYR A 208 8.20 4.87 -17.06
N HIS A 209 8.70 5.97 -16.50
CA HIS A 209 9.75 5.95 -15.49
C HIS A 209 9.11 6.03 -14.10
N THR A 210 8.91 4.88 -13.45
CA THR A 210 8.31 4.82 -12.10
C THR A 210 9.17 5.50 -11.03
N LYS A 211 10.48 5.66 -11.33
CA LYS A 211 11.53 6.15 -10.43
C LYS A 211 11.89 5.17 -9.31
N ASP A 212 11.44 3.93 -9.36
CA ASP A 212 11.80 2.90 -8.39
C ASP A 212 13.10 2.19 -8.80
N LEU A 213 13.92 1.90 -7.80
CA LEU A 213 15.16 1.16 -7.94
C LEU A 213 14.98 -0.26 -7.44
N PHE A 214 15.47 -1.22 -8.22
CA PHE A 214 15.47 -2.63 -7.86
C PHE A 214 16.87 -3.22 -8.00
N ARG A 215 17.20 -4.14 -7.12
CA ARG A 215 18.44 -4.93 -7.18
C ARG A 215 18.11 -6.38 -7.55
N LYS A 216 18.85 -6.95 -8.50
CA LYS A 216 18.70 -8.36 -8.87
C LYS A 216 19.03 -9.26 -7.68
N HIS A 217 18.30 -10.36 -7.54
CA HIS A 217 18.68 -11.43 -6.63
C HIS A 217 20.05 -11.98 -7.04
N PRO A 218 21.00 -12.18 -6.12
CA PRO A 218 22.39 -12.57 -6.43
C PRO A 218 22.57 -13.97 -7.03
N LYS A 219 21.49 -14.75 -7.18
CA LYS A 219 21.55 -16.20 -7.49
C LYS A 219 20.39 -16.68 -8.36
N LYS A 220 19.19 -16.12 -8.18
CA LYS A 220 17.97 -16.50 -8.89
C LYS A 220 17.63 -15.43 -9.92
N ASP A 221 17.63 -15.78 -11.21
CA ASP A 221 17.32 -14.82 -12.27
C ASP A 221 15.83 -14.45 -12.28
N GLY A 222 15.50 -13.24 -12.76
CA GLY A 222 14.13 -12.72 -12.81
C GLY A 222 13.54 -12.29 -11.46
N LEU A 223 14.25 -12.46 -10.35
CA LEU A 223 13.87 -11.96 -9.02
C LEU A 223 14.58 -10.66 -8.68
N TRP A 224 13.83 -9.73 -8.11
CA TRP A 224 14.26 -8.37 -7.83
C TRP A 224 13.85 -7.96 -6.43
N ILE A 225 14.71 -7.26 -5.69
CA ILE A 225 14.35 -6.68 -4.40
C ILE A 225 14.28 -5.16 -4.53
N TYR A 226 13.21 -4.57 -4.00
CA TYR A 226 13.04 -3.12 -3.97
C TYR A 226 14.17 -2.48 -3.17
N SER A 227 14.72 -1.37 -3.70
CA SER A 227 15.90 -0.68 -3.17
C SER A 227 15.66 0.81 -2.90
N GLY A 228 14.46 1.33 -3.13
CA GLY A 228 14.11 2.73 -2.90
C GLY A 228 13.68 3.46 -4.18
N ARG A 229 13.59 4.79 -4.11
CA ARG A 229 13.23 5.66 -5.24
C ARG A 229 14.36 6.59 -5.62
N THR A 230 14.49 6.91 -6.90
CA THR A 230 15.46 7.89 -7.42
C THR A 230 15.11 9.33 -7.09
N ASP A 231 13.86 9.61 -6.70
CA ASP A 231 13.44 10.93 -6.20
C ASP A 231 13.29 10.98 -4.68
N ASP A 232 13.58 9.88 -3.99
CA ASP A 232 13.72 9.84 -2.52
C ASP A 232 15.19 9.83 -2.07
N VAL A 233 16.04 10.36 -2.96
CA VAL A 233 17.43 10.68 -2.65
C VAL A 233 17.62 12.18 -2.79
N PHE A 234 18.49 12.75 -1.96
CA PHE A 234 18.97 14.10 -2.16
C PHE A 234 20.48 14.11 -2.36
N ILE A 235 20.96 15.14 -3.05
CA ILE A 235 22.37 15.30 -3.37
C ILE A 235 22.94 16.37 -2.45
N LEU A 236 23.92 15.98 -1.61
CA LEU A 236 24.69 16.94 -0.80
C LEU A 236 25.55 17.82 -1.71
N ALA A 237 25.98 18.99 -1.24
CA ALA A 237 26.86 19.92 -1.97
C ALA A 237 28.15 19.24 -2.48
N GLY A 238 28.66 18.23 -1.76
CA GLY A 238 29.79 17.41 -2.16
C GLY A 238 29.49 16.35 -3.24
N GLY A 239 28.29 16.34 -3.83
CA GLY A 239 27.88 15.39 -4.88
C GLY A 239 27.46 14.02 -4.37
N SER A 240 27.40 13.82 -3.06
CA SER A 240 27.01 12.55 -2.44
C SER A 240 25.50 12.35 -2.51
N ILE A 241 25.07 11.21 -3.03
CA ILE A 241 23.66 10.83 -3.13
C ILE A 241 23.27 10.11 -1.83
N VAL A 242 22.28 10.64 -1.12
CA VAL A 242 21.83 10.13 0.17
C VAL A 242 20.40 9.61 0.04
N GLY A 243 20.18 8.33 0.36
CA GLY A 243 18.85 7.75 0.49
C GLY A 243 18.27 8.03 1.86
N ALA A 244 17.33 8.98 1.94
CA ALA A 244 16.74 9.43 3.20
C ALA A 244 16.01 8.29 3.93
N ALA A 245 15.21 7.52 3.19
CA ALA A 245 14.35 6.47 3.74
C ALA A 245 15.09 5.44 4.61
N VAL A 246 16.31 5.05 4.24
CA VAL A 246 17.08 4.05 5.01
C VAL A 246 17.46 4.60 6.39
N LEU A 247 17.91 5.85 6.45
CA LEU A 247 18.29 6.50 7.69
C LEU A 247 17.05 6.74 8.57
N GLU A 248 15.97 7.23 7.97
CA GLU A 248 14.70 7.47 8.64
C GLU A 248 14.10 6.20 9.25
N GLU A 249 14.09 5.08 8.51
CA GLU A 249 13.56 3.80 8.99
C GLU A 249 14.36 3.27 10.20
N LEU A 250 15.68 3.41 10.18
CA LEU A 250 16.53 3.00 11.30
C LEU A 250 16.28 3.85 12.55
N ILE A 251 16.11 5.16 12.38
CA ILE A 251 15.85 6.08 13.50
C ILE A 251 14.43 5.90 14.05
N ALA A 252 13.45 5.65 13.18
CA ALA A 252 12.04 5.44 13.55
C ALA A 252 11.79 4.15 14.36
N LYS A 253 12.76 3.23 14.43
CA LYS A 253 12.68 2.05 15.32
C LYS A 253 12.75 2.42 16.80
N GLN A 254 13.19 3.63 17.15
CA GLN A 254 13.27 4.07 18.53
C GLN A 254 11.86 4.37 19.10
N PRO A 255 11.45 3.81 20.25
CA PRO A 255 10.09 3.96 20.77
C PRO A 255 9.63 5.41 21.03
N LEU A 256 10.59 6.32 21.24
CA LEU A 256 10.31 7.74 21.45
C LEU A 256 9.97 8.47 20.14
N VAL A 257 10.48 7.99 19.01
CA VAL A 257 10.32 8.60 17.69
C VAL A 257 9.01 8.12 17.07
N HIS A 258 8.14 9.06 16.73
CA HIS A 258 6.95 8.78 15.92
C HIS A 258 7.29 8.82 14.43
N THR A 259 8.08 9.82 14.01
CA THR A 259 8.50 9.97 12.62
C THR A 259 9.88 10.62 12.54
N ALA A 260 10.74 10.11 11.67
CA ALA A 260 12.03 10.69 11.35
C ALA A 260 12.02 11.12 9.87
N LEU A 261 12.55 12.30 9.57
CA LEU A 261 12.67 12.82 8.21
C LEU A 261 14.09 13.36 7.99
N VAL A 262 14.79 12.81 7.00
CA VAL A 262 16.17 13.19 6.68
C VAL A 262 16.16 14.00 5.40
N GLY A 263 16.73 15.20 5.47
CA GLY A 263 16.84 16.11 4.34
C GLY A 263 18.25 16.67 4.22
N GLY A 264 18.57 17.28 3.08
CA GLY A 264 19.90 17.84 2.90
C GLY A 264 20.26 18.30 1.50
N ASN A 265 19.31 18.42 0.58
CA ASN A 265 19.63 18.74 -0.81
C ASN A 265 20.41 20.05 -0.92
N GLY A 266 21.59 20.00 -1.56
CA GLY A 266 22.51 21.13 -1.71
C GLY A 266 23.25 21.56 -0.44
N ARG A 267 23.13 20.83 0.68
CA ARG A 267 23.85 21.13 1.94
C ARG A 267 25.13 20.32 2.05
N GLU A 268 26.08 20.77 2.86
CA GLU A 268 27.31 20.00 3.13
C GLU A 268 27.05 18.72 3.93
N ARG A 269 26.03 18.75 4.79
CA ARG A 269 25.62 17.67 5.70
C ARG A 269 24.10 17.52 5.69
N PRO A 270 23.57 16.30 5.86
CA PRO A 270 22.15 16.12 6.06
C PRO A 270 21.72 16.61 7.43
N PHE A 271 20.44 16.96 7.55
CA PHE A 271 19.75 17.26 8.79
C PHE A 271 18.64 16.24 9.03
N LEU A 272 18.24 16.11 10.30
CA LEU A 272 17.20 15.20 10.74
C LEU A 272 16.09 16.00 11.43
N LEU A 273 14.85 15.84 10.98
CA LEU A 273 13.66 16.29 11.69
C LEU A 273 13.03 15.09 12.40
N VAL A 274 12.64 15.24 13.66
CA VAL A 274 12.05 14.17 14.47
C VAL A 274 10.73 14.64 15.06
N GLU A 275 9.66 13.90 14.80
CA GLU A 275 8.39 14.04 15.51
C GLU A 275 8.30 12.93 16.58
N LEU A 276 7.90 13.28 17.80
CA LEU A 276 7.85 12.36 18.95
C LEU A 276 6.45 11.75 19.14
N ASN A 277 6.37 10.59 19.77
CA ASN A 277 5.08 9.98 20.11
C ASN A 277 4.32 10.82 21.16
N ARG A 278 3.02 11.08 20.93
CA ARG A 278 2.17 11.95 21.78
C ARG A 278 2.05 11.50 23.25
N SER A 279 2.16 10.20 23.52
CA SER A 279 2.19 9.66 24.89
C SER A 279 3.41 10.14 25.68
N ASN A 280 4.48 10.51 24.98
CA ASN A 280 5.74 10.98 25.55
C ASN A 280 5.96 12.48 25.33
N SER A 281 5.10 13.17 24.56
CA SER A 281 5.24 14.60 24.26
C SER A 281 4.87 15.53 25.43
N ALA A 282 4.28 15.00 26.50
CA ALA A 282 4.05 15.75 27.74
C ALA A 282 5.33 15.90 28.59
N ALA A 283 6.41 15.21 28.22
CA ALA A 283 7.72 15.24 28.86
C ALA A 283 8.79 15.84 27.94
N VAL A 284 8.45 16.84 27.13
CA VAL A 284 9.46 17.65 26.42
C VAL A 284 10.21 18.48 27.46
N GLU A 285 11.17 17.85 28.12
CA GLU A 285 12.32 18.54 28.68
C GLU A 285 13.15 19.16 27.54
N ASP A 286 14.12 19.99 27.92
CA ASP A 286 15.07 20.65 27.02
C ASP A 286 15.46 19.80 25.78
N SER A 287 15.50 20.43 24.61
CA SER A 287 15.65 19.73 23.32
C SER A 287 16.91 18.87 23.28
N ASP A 288 17.98 19.28 23.98
CA ASP A 288 19.24 18.55 24.06
C ASP A 288 19.11 17.23 24.84
N THR A 289 18.33 17.20 25.92
CA THR A 289 18.04 15.99 26.70
C THR A 289 17.23 15.00 25.87
N THR A 290 16.25 15.53 25.13
CA THR A 290 15.41 14.74 24.24
C THR A 290 16.22 14.11 23.10
N VAL A 291 17.05 14.90 22.41
CA VAL A 291 17.94 14.40 21.34
C VAL A 291 18.90 13.35 21.88
N SER A 292 19.47 13.56 23.06
CA SER A 292 20.39 12.59 23.68
C SER A 292 19.75 11.23 23.95
N THR A 293 18.43 11.18 24.14
CA THR A 293 17.68 9.94 24.42
C THR A 293 17.55 9.04 23.18
N PHE A 294 17.36 9.63 21.99
CA PHE A 294 17.28 8.87 20.73
C PHE A 294 18.56 8.90 19.91
N TRP A 295 19.59 9.64 20.34
CA TRP A 295 20.89 9.75 19.67
C TRP A 295 21.54 8.40 19.33
N PRO A 296 21.50 7.36 20.20
CA PRO A 296 22.06 6.05 19.85
C PRO A 296 21.45 5.43 18.58
N ALA A 297 20.17 5.71 18.28
CA ALA A 297 19.54 5.25 17.05
C ALA A 297 20.05 6.01 15.81
N VAL A 298 20.37 7.30 15.97
CA VAL A 298 21.00 8.12 14.92
C VAL A 298 22.44 7.66 14.68
N GLU A 299 23.19 7.32 15.72
CA GLU A 299 24.53 6.73 15.59
C GLU A 299 24.50 5.40 14.85
N ALA A 300 23.56 4.52 15.18
CA ALA A 300 23.38 3.26 14.46
C ALA A 300 23.04 3.47 12.98
N ALA A 301 22.22 4.49 12.65
CA ALA A 301 21.94 4.87 11.27
C ALA A 301 23.19 5.43 10.57
N ASN A 302 23.97 6.26 11.26
CA ASN A 302 25.22 6.84 10.76
C ASN A 302 26.30 5.79 10.44
N GLU A 303 26.32 4.66 11.14
CA GLU A 303 27.24 3.55 10.83
C GLU A 303 26.95 2.86 9.49
N THR A 304 25.79 3.14 8.88
CA THR A 304 25.44 2.61 7.55
C THR A 304 25.92 3.49 6.39
N CYS A 305 26.47 4.68 6.68
CA CYS A 305 26.82 5.66 5.68
C CYS A 305 28.28 6.15 5.83
N TYR A 306 28.84 6.70 4.74
CA TYR A 306 30.18 7.27 4.76
C TYR A 306 30.25 8.50 5.67
N ASP A 307 31.44 8.82 6.17
CA ASP A 307 31.63 9.88 7.16
C ASP A 307 31.05 11.23 6.75
N TYR A 308 31.00 11.57 5.47
CA TYR A 308 30.42 12.83 4.94
C TYR A 308 28.88 12.83 4.88
N VAL A 309 28.23 11.68 5.01
CA VAL A 309 26.76 11.51 5.05
C VAL A 309 26.24 11.43 6.49
N LYS A 310 27.12 11.23 7.48
CA LYS A 310 26.69 11.15 8.89
C LYS A 310 25.94 12.41 9.33
N ILE A 311 24.78 12.20 9.94
CA ILE A 311 23.95 13.23 10.59
C ILE A 311 24.68 13.68 11.85
N LEU A 312 24.88 14.99 11.99
CA LEU A 312 25.51 15.58 13.16
C LEU A 312 24.45 15.92 14.21
N LYS A 313 24.82 15.88 15.50
CA LYS A 313 23.86 16.05 16.61
C LYS A 313 23.21 17.43 16.59
N GLU A 314 24.01 18.44 16.25
CA GLU A 314 23.61 19.82 16.05
C GLU A 314 22.71 20.06 14.83
N LEU A 315 22.55 19.08 13.95
CA LEU A 315 21.65 19.13 12.79
C LEU A 315 20.36 18.31 13.01
N VAL A 316 20.09 17.94 14.26
CA VAL A 316 18.84 17.30 14.66
C VAL A 316 17.86 18.33 15.19
N ILE A 317 16.63 18.33 14.67
CA ILE A 317 15.56 19.24 15.07
C ILE A 317 14.37 18.40 15.51
N VAL A 318 13.89 18.63 16.72
CA VAL A 318 12.64 18.02 17.22
C VAL A 318 11.47 18.91 16.81
N ALA A 319 10.47 18.33 16.15
CA ALA A 319 9.26 19.04 15.71
C ALA A 319 8.42 19.47 16.91
N ASP A 320 7.87 20.68 16.82
CA ASP A 320 6.98 21.22 17.84
C ASP A 320 5.65 20.42 17.85
N PRO A 321 5.19 19.91 19.00
CA PRO A 321 3.92 19.18 19.10
C PRO A 321 2.70 19.95 18.58
N SER A 322 2.74 21.29 18.58
CA SER A 322 1.70 22.17 18.03
C SER A 322 1.73 22.27 16.50
N LYS A 323 2.82 21.85 15.86
CA LYS A 323 3.01 21.88 14.41
C LYS A 323 3.46 20.50 13.90
N PRO A 324 2.57 19.50 13.92
CA PRO A 324 2.89 18.17 13.45
C PRO A 324 3.16 18.13 11.94
N PHE A 325 3.82 17.07 11.49
CA PHE A 325 4.05 16.86 10.06
C PHE A 325 2.74 16.71 9.29
N SER A 326 2.68 17.34 8.12
CA SER A 326 1.56 17.22 7.19
C SER A 326 1.56 15.84 6.55
N ARG A 327 0.41 15.18 6.52
CA ARG A 327 0.26 13.81 6.02
C ARG A 327 -0.81 13.73 4.93
N SER A 328 -0.65 12.80 4.01
CA SER A 328 -1.69 12.41 3.05
C SER A 328 -2.78 11.55 3.72
N GLY A 329 -3.86 11.25 3.01
CA GLY A 329 -4.89 10.31 3.47
C GLY A 329 -4.39 8.87 3.72
N LYS A 330 -3.17 8.53 3.26
CA LYS A 330 -2.49 7.25 3.53
C LYS A 330 -1.51 7.34 4.72
N GLU A 331 -1.62 8.38 5.55
CA GLU A 331 -0.76 8.66 6.71
C GLU A 331 0.74 8.87 6.37
N THR A 332 1.09 8.99 5.09
CA THR A 332 2.46 9.28 4.64
C THR A 332 2.76 10.78 4.80
N VAL A 333 3.92 11.12 5.37
CA VAL A 333 4.38 12.52 5.50
C VAL A 333 4.65 13.14 4.13
N LEU A 334 4.16 14.35 3.92
CA LEU A 334 4.40 15.16 2.74
C LEU A 334 5.75 15.88 2.90
N ARG A 335 6.70 15.58 2.00
CA ARG A 335 8.09 16.08 2.02
C ARG A 335 8.27 17.39 1.28
#